data_AF-A0A5J6Z950-F1
#
_entry.id   AF-A0A5J6Z950-F1
#
_cell.length_a   1.000
_cell.length_b   1.000
_cell.length_c   1.000
_cell.angle_alpha   90.00
_cell.angle_beta   90.00
_cell.angle_gamma   90.00
#
_symmetry.space_group_name_H-M   'P 1'
#
loop_
_entity.id
_entity.type
_entity.pdbx_description
1 polymer ?
#
loop_
_entity_poly.entity_id
_entity_poly.type
_entity_poly.pdbx_seq_one_letter_code
_entity_poly.pdbx_strand_id
1 'polypeptide(L)'
;MPSNYKTTALDTPVENVKRKRINLDGDTVGKGAESIARFLGTGKYLAYQTIFVSVWVIANILMMSNAWDPYPFILLNLAFSTQAAYAAPLILLAQNRQDDRDKVALNEDRRRAAETKADTEFLARELAGVRITVGETVTRDYLRRELDDLNHLLQRIEDKLEDRHHDDKALHDSISDETQDSPRT
;
A
#
# COMPACT_ATOMS: atom_id res chain seq x y z
N MET A 1 17.12 55.99 22.73
CA MET A 1 17.04 55.61 24.17
C MET A 1 15.61 55.15 24.43
N PRO A 2 15.40 53.97 25.04
CA PRO A 2 14.49 52.95 24.51
C PRO A 2 13.01 53.09 24.93
N SER A 3 12.15 52.54 24.07
CA SER A 3 10.69 52.44 24.20
C SER A 3 10.30 51.28 25.12
N ASN A 4 9.43 51.57 26.08
CA ASN A 4 8.96 50.63 27.11
C ASN A 4 7.71 49.90 26.61
N TYR A 5 7.89 48.79 25.88
CA TYR A 5 6.79 47.87 25.66
C TYR A 5 6.73 46.87 26.82
N LYS A 6 5.70 47.00 27.66
CA LYS A 6 5.29 45.93 28.56
C LYS A 6 4.65 44.86 27.68
N THR A 7 5.33 43.73 27.52
CA THR A 7 4.79 42.54 26.88
C THR A 7 3.62 42.05 27.74
N THR A 8 2.40 42.28 27.27
CA THR A 8 1.20 41.66 27.85
C THR A 8 1.32 40.17 27.63
N ALA A 9 1.67 39.46 28.70
CA ALA A 9 1.69 38.00 28.74
C ALA A 9 0.33 37.49 28.30
N LEU A 10 0.34 36.64 27.28
CA LEU A 10 -0.82 35.92 26.80
C LEU A 10 -1.37 35.05 27.93
N ASP A 11 -2.47 35.47 28.53
CA ASP A 11 -3.33 34.65 29.37
C ASP A 11 -3.80 33.44 28.55
N THR A 12 -3.16 32.31 28.77
CA THR A 12 -3.74 31.00 28.45
C THR A 12 -3.92 30.28 29.78
N PRO A 13 -5.16 30.14 30.28
CA PRO A 13 -5.39 29.27 31.42
C PRO A 13 -5.12 27.84 30.97
N VAL A 14 -3.91 27.35 31.23
CA VAL A 14 -3.60 25.91 31.21
C VAL A 14 -4.24 25.29 32.45
N GLU A 15 -5.57 25.15 32.40
CA GLU A 15 -6.30 24.32 33.33
C GLU A 15 -5.99 22.87 32.98
N ASN A 16 -4.92 22.35 33.60
CA ASN A 16 -4.55 20.95 33.56
C ASN A 16 -5.57 20.15 34.39
N VAL A 17 -6.79 20.02 33.85
CA VAL A 17 -7.79 19.10 34.37
C VAL A 17 -7.25 17.71 34.07
N LYS A 18 -6.56 17.11 35.04
CA LYS A 18 -6.24 15.69 35.07
C LYS A 18 -7.55 14.91 35.09
N ARG A 19 -8.18 14.74 33.92
CA ARG A 19 -9.25 13.77 33.73
C ARG A 19 -8.63 12.42 34.07
N LYS A 20 -9.01 11.88 35.23
CA LYS A 20 -8.68 10.52 35.63
C LYS A 20 -9.31 9.59 34.59
N ARG A 21 -8.56 9.29 33.53
CA ARG A 21 -8.97 8.32 32.52
C ARG A 21 -9.07 7.00 33.27
N ILE A 22 -10.30 6.54 33.47
CA ILE A 22 -10.55 5.21 33.97
C ILE A 22 -10.00 4.29 32.87
N ASN A 23 -8.76 3.84 33.04
CA ASN A 23 -8.15 2.85 32.16
C ASN A 23 -8.84 1.52 32.47
N LEU A 24 -10.07 1.36 31.98
CA LEU A 24 -10.66 0.05 31.79
C LEU A 24 -9.69 -0.67 30.86
N ASP A 25 -9.12 -1.75 31.35
CA ASP A 25 -8.05 -2.50 30.71
C ASP A 25 -8.52 -2.96 29.32
N GLY A 26 -8.07 -2.23 28.30
CA GLY A 26 -8.65 -2.24 26.96
C GLY A 26 -8.55 -3.61 26.27
N ASP A 27 -7.57 -4.41 26.69
CA ASP A 27 -7.30 -5.72 26.10
C ASP A 27 -8.31 -6.78 26.53
N THR A 28 -8.81 -6.71 27.77
CA THR A 28 -9.82 -7.67 28.27
C THR A 28 -11.19 -7.39 27.64
N VAL A 29 -11.57 -6.12 27.53
CA VAL A 29 -12.82 -5.69 26.89
C VAL A 29 -12.75 -5.91 25.37
N GLY A 30 -11.58 -5.71 24.75
CA GLY A 30 -11.37 -5.94 23.32
C GLY A 30 -11.61 -7.39 22.89
N LYS A 31 -11.08 -8.35 23.66
CA LYS A 31 -11.32 -9.78 23.42
C LYS A 31 -12.79 -10.17 23.59
N GLY A 32 -13.47 -9.58 24.59
CA GLY A 32 -14.91 -9.76 24.80
C GLY A 32 -15.74 -9.25 23.62
N ALA A 33 -15.44 -8.05 23.12
CA ALA A 33 -16.12 -7.46 21.98
C ALA A 33 -15.93 -8.26 20.68
N GLU A 34 -14.73 -8.79 20.43
CA GLU A 34 -14.46 -9.63 19.27
C GLU A 34 -15.21 -10.98 19.33
N SER A 35 -15.34 -11.57 20.52
CA SER A 35 -16.16 -12.77 20.73
C SER A 35 -17.65 -12.47 20.50
N ILE A 36 -18.16 -11.36 21.03
CA ILE A 36 -19.55 -10.92 20.86
C ILE A 36 -19.85 -10.62 19.39
N ALA A 37 -18.93 -9.96 18.67
CA ALA A 37 -19.08 -9.66 17.25
C ALA A 37 -19.17 -10.93 16.39
N ARG A 38 -18.31 -11.93 16.67
CA ARG A 38 -18.38 -13.23 15.99
C ARG A 38 -19.66 -13.99 16.34
N PHE A 39 -20.13 -13.89 17.58
CA PHE A 39 -21.35 -14.53 18.03
C PHE A 39 -22.62 -13.92 17.41
N LEU A 40 -22.72 -12.58 17.38
CA LEU A 40 -23.83 -11.84 16.78
C LEU A 40 -23.83 -11.89 15.25
N GLY A 41 -22.65 -11.92 14.62
CA GLY A 41 -22.51 -12.02 13.17
C GLY A 41 -22.82 -13.42 12.62
N THR A 42 -22.79 -14.44 13.47
CA THR A 42 -23.24 -15.79 13.11
C THR A 42 -24.74 -15.89 13.41
N GLY A 43 -25.58 -16.22 12.43
CA GLY A 43 -27.06 -16.33 12.60
C GLY A 43 -27.54 -17.29 13.70
N LYS A 44 -26.62 -17.99 14.37
CA LYS A 44 -26.82 -18.84 15.55
C LYS A 44 -27.40 -18.09 16.74
N TYR A 45 -27.01 -16.82 16.98
CA TYR A 45 -27.61 -16.04 18.08
C TYR A 45 -29.11 -15.87 17.87
N LEU A 46 -29.51 -15.50 16.64
CA LEU A 46 -30.91 -15.29 16.29
C LEU A 46 -31.71 -16.59 16.44
N ALA A 47 -31.14 -17.72 16.02
CA ALA A 47 -31.76 -19.03 16.21
C ALA A 47 -31.99 -19.36 17.69
N TYR A 48 -30.99 -19.18 18.56
CA TYR A 48 -31.14 -19.41 20.00
C TYR A 48 -32.17 -18.47 20.64
N GLN A 49 -32.17 -17.18 20.26
CA GLN A 49 -33.13 -16.19 20.77
C GLN A 49 -34.56 -16.56 20.38
N THR A 50 -34.80 -16.96 19.12
CA THR A 50 -36.12 -17.39 18.66
C THR A 50 -36.58 -18.65 19.39
N ILE A 51 -35.71 -19.65 19.55
CA ILE A 51 -36.04 -20.87 20.30
C ILE A 51 -36.42 -20.54 21.74
N PHE A 52 -35.64 -19.68 22.41
CA PHE A 52 -35.92 -19.25 23.78
C PHE A 52 -37.31 -18.60 23.91
N VAL A 53 -37.62 -17.64 23.03
CA VAL A 53 -38.92 -16.96 23.01
C VAL A 53 -40.05 -17.95 22.72
N SER A 54 -39.89 -18.81 21.72
CA SER A 54 -40.90 -19.83 21.38
C SER A 54 -41.16 -20.78 22.55
N VAL A 55 -40.12 -21.28 23.22
CA VAL A 55 -40.26 -22.15 24.39
C VAL A 55 -40.95 -21.41 25.54
N TRP A 56 -40.60 -20.15 25.80
CA TRP A 56 -41.25 -19.35 26.85
C TRP A 56 -42.76 -19.19 26.61
N VAL A 57 -43.13 -18.85 25.37
CA VAL A 57 -44.54 -18.66 24.98
C VAL A 57 -45.30 -19.99 25.08
N ILE A 58 -44.73 -21.09 24.54
CA ILE A 58 -45.37 -22.42 24.60
C ILE A 58 -45.55 -22.87 26.04
N ALA A 59 -44.52 -22.74 26.88
CA ALA A 59 -44.59 -23.12 28.29
C ALA A 59 -45.70 -22.33 29.03
N ASN A 60 -45.81 -21.02 28.80
CA ASN A 60 -46.86 -20.20 29.41
C ASN A 60 -48.27 -20.56 28.94
N ILE A 61 -48.45 -20.87 27.65
CA ILE A 61 -49.76 -21.30 27.12
C ILE A 61 -50.17 -22.65 27.70
N LEU A 62 -49.24 -23.62 27.77
CA LEU A 62 -49.53 -24.95 28.34
C LEU A 62 -49.88 -24.90 29.83
N MET A 63 -49.33 -23.92 30.54
CA MET A 63 -49.53 -23.74 31.97
C MET A 63 -50.76 -22.90 32.31
N MET A 64 -51.70 -22.69 31.36
CA MET A 64 -52.90 -21.82 31.40
C MET A 64 -53.49 -21.46 32.77
N SER A 65 -53.63 -22.41 33.71
CA SER A 65 -54.19 -22.18 35.06
C SER A 65 -53.18 -21.64 36.10
N ASN A 66 -51.88 -21.83 35.88
CA ASN A 66 -50.76 -21.40 36.73
C ASN A 66 -49.69 -20.65 35.90
N ALA A 67 -50.12 -19.95 34.84
CA ALA A 67 -49.22 -19.27 33.92
C ALA A 67 -48.43 -18.19 34.67
N TRP A 68 -47.10 -18.26 34.57
CA TRP A 68 -46.20 -17.32 35.25
C TRP A 68 -46.15 -15.94 34.55
N ASP A 69 -46.45 -15.90 33.25
CA ASP A 69 -46.50 -14.69 32.43
C ASP A 69 -47.71 -14.74 31.49
N PRO A 70 -48.93 -14.40 31.98
CA PRO A 70 -50.14 -14.40 31.15
C PRO A 70 -50.06 -13.38 30.00
N TYR A 71 -50.79 -13.63 28.91
CA TYR A 71 -50.92 -12.68 27.80
C TYR A 71 -51.37 -11.31 28.35
N PRO A 72 -50.61 -10.20 28.11
CA PRO A 72 -49.69 -9.94 27.00
C PRO A 72 -48.18 -10.16 27.23
N PHE A 73 -47.76 -11.06 28.12
CA PHE A 73 -46.34 -11.40 28.41
C PHE A 73 -45.49 -10.22 28.93
N ILE A 74 -45.87 -9.67 30.09
CA ILE A 74 -45.21 -8.48 30.65
C ILE A 74 -43.76 -8.75 31.07
N LEU A 75 -43.45 -9.95 31.57
CA LEU A 75 -42.10 -10.29 32.03
C LEU A 75 -41.15 -10.41 30.85
N LEU A 76 -41.59 -11.06 29.77
CA LEU A 76 -40.82 -11.15 28.53
C LEU A 76 -40.56 -9.76 27.94
N ASN A 77 -41.57 -8.89 27.94
CA ASN A 77 -41.41 -7.51 27.46
C ASN A 77 -40.45 -6.69 28.33
N LEU A 78 -40.52 -6.84 29.65
CA LEU A 78 -39.61 -6.16 30.60
C LEU A 78 -38.16 -6.63 30.42
N ALA A 79 -37.97 -7.93 30.20
CA ALA A 79 -36.66 -8.50 29.91
C ALA A 79 -36.08 -7.93 28.60
N PHE A 80 -36.85 -7.89 27.52
CA PHE A 80 -36.42 -7.27 26.26
C PHE A 80 -36.12 -5.78 26.40
N SER A 81 -36.93 -5.05 27.16
CA SER A 81 -36.70 -3.63 27.43
C SER A 81 -35.36 -3.40 28.15
N THR A 82 -35.07 -4.23 29.14
CA THR A 82 -33.81 -4.17 29.88
C THR A 82 -32.62 -4.63 29.03
N GLN A 83 -32.82 -5.67 28.21
CA GLN A 83 -31.81 -6.15 27.25
C GLN A 83 -31.42 -5.04 26.26
N ALA A 84 -32.39 -4.34 25.69
CA ALA A 84 -32.13 -3.20 24.80
C ALA A 84 -31.43 -2.04 25.53
N ALA A 85 -31.85 -1.74 26.77
CA ALA A 85 -31.24 -0.68 27.58
C ALA A 85 -29.75 -0.96 27.90
N TYR A 86 -29.37 -2.20 28.17
CA TYR A 86 -27.98 -2.58 28.40
C TYR A 86 -27.17 -2.77 27.10
N ALA A 87 -27.82 -3.08 25.99
CA ALA A 87 -27.15 -3.19 24.70
C ALA A 87 -26.54 -1.85 24.24
N ALA A 88 -27.26 -0.73 24.42
CA ALA A 88 -26.81 0.60 24.00
C ALA A 88 -25.41 1.00 24.53
N PRO A 89 -25.12 0.95 25.85
CA PRO A 89 -23.80 1.28 26.37
C PRO A 89 -22.72 0.27 25.94
N LEU A 90 -23.05 -1.02 25.81
CA LEU A 90 -22.10 -2.02 25.34
C LEU A 90 -21.70 -1.78 23.87
N ILE A 91 -22.68 -1.45 23.02
CA ILE A 91 -22.45 -1.07 21.63
C ILE A 91 -21.60 0.19 21.55
N LEU A 92 -21.89 1.21 22.37
CA LEU A 92 -21.10 2.45 22.41
C LEU A 92 -19.63 2.19 22.79
N LEU A 93 -19.38 1.29 23.75
CA LEU A 93 -18.03 0.88 24.12
C LEU A 93 -17.33 0.11 22.98
N ALA A 94 -18.06 -0.73 22.25
CA ALA A 94 -17.53 -1.44 21.09
C ALA A 94 -17.19 -0.48 19.95
N GLN A 95 -18.06 0.51 19.69
CA GLN A 95 -17.89 1.53 18.65
C GLN A 95 -16.70 2.45 18.93
N ASN A 96 -16.55 2.99 20.15
CA ASN A 96 -15.39 3.83 20.49
C ASN A 96 -14.05 3.13 20.21
N ARG A 97 -13.99 1.80 20.40
CA ARG A 97 -12.78 1.01 20.10
C ARG A 97 -12.60 0.72 18.62
N GLN A 98 -13.67 0.64 17.84
CA GLN A 98 -13.57 0.57 16.38
C GLN A 98 -13.03 1.89 15.86
N ASP A 99 -13.61 3.02 16.28
CA ASP A 99 -13.17 4.36 15.89
C ASP A 99 -11.69 4.62 16.23
N ASP A 100 -11.23 4.17 17.40
CA ASP A 100 -9.82 4.33 17.79
C ASP A 100 -8.88 3.48 16.92
N ARG A 101 -9.27 2.25 16.56
CA ARG A 101 -8.51 1.42 15.62
C ARG A 101 -8.49 2.03 14.22
N ASP A 102 -9.63 2.51 13.75
CA ASP A 102 -9.78 3.11 12.42
C ASP A 102 -8.95 4.39 12.31
N LYS A 103 -8.88 5.20 13.38
CA LYS A 103 -7.97 6.37 13.43
C LYS A 103 -6.50 5.98 13.32
N VAL A 104 -6.07 4.92 14.00
CA VAL A 104 -4.68 4.45 13.93
C VAL A 104 -4.35 3.97 12.52
N ALA A 105 -5.23 3.15 11.93
CA ALA A 105 -5.07 2.65 10.56
C ALA A 105 -5.00 3.81 9.54
N LEU A 106 -5.88 4.81 9.68
CA LEU A 106 -5.90 5.98 8.82
C LEU A 106 -4.64 6.84 8.94
N ASN A 107 -4.12 7.01 10.16
CA ASN A 107 -2.87 7.76 10.37
C ASN A 107 -1.67 7.03 9.78
N GLU A 108 -1.62 5.70 9.89
CA GLU A 108 -0.56 4.91 9.28
C GLU A 108 -0.62 4.96 7.75
N ASP A 109 -1.82 4.86 7.17
CA ASP A 109 -2.03 5.00 5.73
C ASP A 109 -1.58 6.37 5.21
N ARG A 110 -1.94 7.45 5.92
CA ARG A 110 -1.45 8.81 5.61
C ARG A 110 0.07 8.91 5.65
N ARG A 111 0.71 8.30 6.66
CA ARG A 111 2.18 8.29 6.76
C ARG A 111 2.81 7.55 5.57
N ARG A 112 2.30 6.35 5.25
CA ARG A 112 2.79 5.56 4.11
C ARG A 112 2.61 6.30 2.78
N ALA A 113 1.48 6.99 2.60
CA ALA A 113 1.23 7.80 1.41
C ALA A 113 2.21 8.98 1.31
N ALA A 114 2.53 9.64 2.43
CA ALA A 114 3.53 10.70 2.47
C ALA A 114 4.95 10.19 2.14
N GLU A 115 5.34 9.05 2.70
CA GLU A 115 6.62 8.38 2.40
C GLU A 115 6.72 7.99 0.92
N THR A 116 5.69 7.33 0.39
CA THR A 116 5.64 6.93 -1.03
C THR A 116 5.74 8.15 -1.96
N LYS A 117 5.07 9.24 -1.59
CA LYS A 117 5.14 10.50 -2.35
C LYS A 117 6.57 11.06 -2.33
N ALA A 118 7.21 11.11 -1.16
CA ALA A 118 8.58 11.59 -1.02
C ALA A 118 9.58 10.74 -1.81
N ASP A 119 9.44 9.41 -1.76
CA ASP A 119 10.27 8.47 -2.54
C ASP A 119 10.08 8.69 -4.04
N THR A 120 8.84 8.92 -4.49
CA THR A 120 8.55 9.20 -5.90
C THR A 120 9.17 10.53 -6.33
N GLU A 121 9.05 11.58 -5.51
CA GLU A 121 9.68 12.88 -5.78
C GLU A 121 11.22 12.77 -5.80
N PHE A 122 11.79 11.99 -4.90
CA PHE A 122 13.23 11.70 -4.86
C PHE A 122 13.68 10.98 -6.13
N LEU A 123 13.03 9.87 -6.50
CA LEU A 123 13.33 9.11 -7.71
C LEU A 123 13.17 9.96 -8.97
N ALA A 124 12.15 10.82 -9.04
CA ALA A 124 11.96 11.74 -10.16
C ALA A 124 13.09 12.76 -10.27
N ARG A 125 13.58 13.28 -9.13
CA ARG A 125 14.70 14.21 -9.08
C ARG A 125 16.02 13.55 -9.46
N GLU A 126 16.28 12.36 -8.94
CA GLU A 126 17.44 11.54 -9.28
C GLU A 126 17.44 11.19 -10.78
N LEU A 127 16.29 10.74 -11.31
CA LEU A 127 16.13 10.45 -12.73
C LEU A 127 16.37 11.69 -13.60
N ALA A 128 15.89 12.87 -13.17
CA ALA A 128 16.14 14.11 -13.88
C ALA A 128 17.63 14.48 -13.88
N GLY A 129 18.33 14.28 -12.76
CA GLY A 129 19.78 14.46 -12.65
C GLY A 129 20.54 13.51 -13.58
N VAL A 130 20.25 12.20 -13.48
CA VAL A 130 20.82 11.17 -14.35
C VAL A 130 20.58 11.48 -15.82
N ARG A 131 19.36 11.94 -16.18
CA ARG A 131 19.03 12.32 -17.56
C ARG A 131 19.89 13.48 -18.07
N ILE A 132 20.21 14.46 -17.24
CA ILE A 132 21.09 15.58 -17.63
C ILE A 132 22.51 15.06 -17.85
N THR A 133 23.05 14.27 -16.91
CA THR A 133 24.41 13.70 -17.04
C THR A 133 24.53 12.78 -18.25
N VAL A 134 23.56 11.90 -18.50
CA VAL A 134 23.55 11.04 -19.70
C VAL A 134 23.39 11.88 -20.96
N GLY A 135 22.54 12.92 -20.94
CA GLY A 135 22.36 13.85 -22.06
C GLY A 135 23.62 14.62 -22.43
N GLU A 136 24.46 14.97 -21.46
CA GLU A 136 25.77 15.60 -21.72
C GLU A 136 26.83 14.58 -22.17
N THR A 137 26.89 13.40 -21.56
CA THR A 137 27.98 12.42 -21.79
C THR A 137 27.77 11.59 -23.06
N VAL A 138 26.53 11.31 -23.44
CA VAL A 138 26.17 10.69 -24.73
C VAL A 138 25.79 11.80 -25.71
N THR A 139 26.75 12.70 -25.99
CA THR A 139 26.50 13.79 -26.93
C THR A 139 26.41 13.23 -28.35
N ARG A 140 25.55 13.82 -29.20
CA ARG A 140 25.44 13.49 -30.63
C ARG A 140 26.81 13.46 -31.32
N ASP A 141 27.73 14.30 -30.86
CA ASP A 141 29.09 14.39 -31.39
C ASP A 141 29.96 13.19 -31.01
N TYR A 142 29.77 12.59 -29.83
CA TYR A 142 30.44 11.35 -29.44
C TYR A 142 29.92 10.17 -30.28
N LEU A 143 28.59 10.03 -30.40
CA LEU A 143 27.96 9.03 -31.27
C LEU A 143 28.37 9.18 -32.73
N ARG A 144 28.46 10.42 -33.24
CA ARG A 144 28.96 10.68 -34.60
C ARG A 144 30.42 10.30 -34.76
N ARG A 145 31.26 10.68 -33.78
CA ARG A 145 32.69 10.39 -33.83
C ARG A 145 32.95 8.88 -33.79
N GLU A 146 32.22 8.14 -32.96
CA GLU A 146 32.31 6.68 -32.91
C GLU A 146 31.80 6.01 -34.20
N LEU A 147 30.70 6.53 -34.78
CA LEU A 147 30.20 6.06 -36.09
C LEU A 147 31.20 6.34 -37.22
N ASP A 148 31.83 7.52 -37.23
CA ASP A 148 32.85 7.88 -38.22
C ASP A 148 34.09 7.01 -38.07
N ASP A 149 34.52 6.73 -36.83
CA ASP A 149 35.68 5.87 -36.55
C ASP A 149 35.39 4.42 -36.98
N LEU A 150 34.21 3.89 -36.68
CA LEU A 150 33.75 2.59 -37.18
C LEU A 150 33.72 2.53 -38.70
N ASN A 151 33.23 3.58 -39.37
CA ASN A 151 33.16 3.64 -40.83
C ASN A 151 34.57 3.69 -41.45
N HIS A 152 35.48 4.45 -40.85
CA HIS A 152 36.88 4.52 -41.27
C HIS A 152 37.62 3.19 -41.07
N LEU A 153 37.33 2.48 -39.99
CA LEU A 153 37.89 1.13 -39.77
C LEU A 153 37.38 0.13 -40.81
N LEU A 154 36.10 0.21 -41.19
CA LEU A 154 35.52 -0.62 -42.26
C LEU A 154 36.17 -0.30 -43.61
N GLN A 155 36.29 0.97 -44.00
CA GLN A 155 36.97 1.36 -45.25
C GLN A 155 38.41 0.86 -45.28
N ARG A 156 39.15 1.00 -44.19
CA ARG A 156 40.53 0.51 -44.12
C ARG A 156 40.62 -1.00 -44.27
N ILE A 157 39.61 -1.75 -43.82
CA ILE A 157 39.53 -3.19 -44.03
C ILE A 157 39.23 -3.51 -45.49
N GLU A 158 38.27 -2.79 -46.10
CA GLU A 158 37.90 -2.90 -47.52
C GLU A 158 39.12 -2.66 -48.43
N ASP A 159 39.82 -1.54 -48.26
CA ASP A 159 41.03 -1.21 -49.05
C ASP A 159 42.10 -2.30 -48.93
N LYS A 160 42.31 -2.83 -47.70
CA LYS A 160 43.29 -3.90 -47.45
C LYS A 160 42.88 -5.26 -47.99
N LEU A 161 41.59 -5.44 -48.28
CA LEU A 161 41.06 -6.61 -48.96
C LEU A 161 41.23 -6.43 -50.47
N GLU A 162 40.95 -5.24 -51.00
CA GLU A 162 41.07 -4.89 -52.41
C GLU A 162 42.53 -4.92 -52.89
N ASP A 163 43.48 -4.36 -52.12
CA ASP A 163 44.93 -4.45 -52.38
C ASP A 163 45.40 -5.91 -52.46
N ARG A 164 44.94 -6.73 -51.51
CA ARG A 164 45.29 -8.16 -51.47
C ARG A 164 44.73 -8.90 -52.68
N HIS A 165 43.55 -8.51 -53.14
CA HIS A 165 42.92 -9.07 -54.33
C HIS A 165 43.67 -8.66 -55.59
N HIS A 166 44.21 -7.43 -55.64
CA HIS A 166 45.05 -6.98 -56.74
C HIS A 166 46.40 -7.70 -56.78
N ASP A 167 47.06 -7.89 -55.64
CA ASP A 167 48.30 -8.67 -55.55
C ASP A 167 48.09 -10.14 -55.96
N ASP A 168 47.02 -10.79 -55.47
CA ASP A 168 46.68 -12.16 -55.87
C ASP A 168 46.42 -12.25 -57.38
N LYS A 169 45.71 -11.27 -57.95
CA LYS A 169 45.39 -11.24 -59.39
C LYS A 169 46.65 -11.00 -60.22
N ALA A 170 47.55 -10.13 -59.80
CA ALA A 170 48.82 -9.86 -60.48
C ALA A 170 49.76 -11.08 -60.42
N LEU A 171 49.81 -11.78 -59.28
CA LEU A 171 50.50 -13.08 -59.16
C LEU A 171 49.88 -14.13 -60.08
N HIS A 172 48.55 -14.17 -60.17
CA HIS A 172 47.87 -15.13 -61.03
C HIS A 172 48.14 -14.86 -62.51
N ASP A 173 48.14 -13.58 -62.92
CA ASP A 173 48.37 -13.16 -64.32
C ASP A 173 49.82 -13.46 -64.75
N SER A 174 50.79 -13.18 -63.88
CA SER A 174 52.20 -13.48 -64.12
C SER A 174 52.50 -14.99 -64.17
N ILE A 175 51.84 -15.80 -63.34
CA ILE A 175 51.93 -17.28 -63.43
C ILE A 175 51.30 -17.80 -64.73
N SER A 176 50.18 -17.22 -65.20
CA SER A 176 49.59 -17.63 -66.48
C SER A 176 50.43 -17.24 -67.70
N ASP A 177 51.13 -16.10 -67.66
CA ASP A 177 52.02 -15.66 -68.73
C ASP A 177 53.29 -16.54 -68.79
N GLU A 178 53.85 -16.93 -67.63
CA GLU A 178 55.00 -17.85 -67.54
C GLU A 178 54.65 -19.28 -67.97
N THR A 179 53.39 -19.71 -67.80
CA THR A 179 52.94 -21.04 -68.24
C THR A 179 52.69 -21.10 -69.76
N GLN A 180 52.52 -19.96 -70.43
CA GLN A 180 52.29 -19.89 -71.89
C GLN A 180 53.58 -19.85 -72.72
N ASP A 181 54.73 -19.54 -72.11
CA ASP A 181 56.05 -19.46 -72.79
C ASP A 181 56.97 -20.67 -72.56
N SER A 182 56.43 -21.82 -72.12
CA SER A 182 57.22 -23.07 -72.09
C SER A 182 57.18 -23.77 -73.45
N PRO A 183 58.30 -23.83 -74.21
CA PRO A 183 58.32 -24.45 -75.53
C PRO A 183 58.18 -25.97 -75.37
N ARG A 184 57.05 -26.52 -75.82
CA ARG A 184 56.94 -27.95 -76.08
C ARG A 184 57.78 -28.27 -77.32
N THR A 185 58.94 -28.86 -77.04
CA THR A 185 59.78 -29.70 -77.90
C THR A 185 58.98 -30.66 -78.78
#